data_AF-A0AAW1WJT9-F1
#
_entry.id   AF-A0AAW1WJT9-F1
#
_cell.length_a   1.000
_cell.length_b   1.000
_cell.length_c   1.000
_cell.angle_alpha   90.00
_cell.angle_beta   90.00
_cell.angle_gamma   90.00
#
_symmetry.space_group_name_H-M   'P 1'
#
loop_
_entity.id
_entity.type
_entity.pdbx_description
1 polymer ?
#
loop_
_entity_poly.entity_id
_entity_poly.type
_entity_poly.pdbx_seq_one_letter_code
_entity_poly.pdbx_strand_id
1 'polypeptide(L)'
;MLIKTIPISGALKSSYAGLVLDGILFPPMVLNMGRPNSCWQNAYRHLFSGCSEIFAVEEKRSRFAWHLSDCFQKDSARPPFPSCDPKSAMFKCLKTLNDDQHKVYLEFYLETNSICHQLQARAFKFETERLVNELKNSAQYAEGKLEIIEEKAEHLLQGSNQIFDSLNSIDHRTQQVAQTAQNVEDHIDVVLKHSTAVYEQSRKIQDSQSELQQGQVEIKKNLKEGMEMLQDSYSHLGQEIDNLKNEAVQIEKEITKVGDQMSSRMENLQIKADDIGNMAGLSLDKQHQLLDGQTTALKDLEFLTKFQSEALEESRRTLQMLTEYGHRQQ
;
A
#
# COMPACT_ATOMS: atom_id res chain seq x y z
N MET A 1 -75.97 40.32 -23.07
CA MET A 1 -76.85 40.50 -24.25
C MET A 1 -78.27 40.64 -23.73
N LEU A 2 -78.83 41.85 -23.78
CA LEU A 2 -80.16 42.17 -23.24
C LEU A 2 -81.23 41.33 -23.94
N ILE A 3 -81.89 40.45 -23.19
CA ILE A 3 -83.13 39.79 -23.63
C ILE A 3 -84.18 40.90 -23.69
N LYS A 4 -84.42 41.46 -24.88
CA LYS A 4 -85.60 42.30 -25.10
C LYS A 4 -86.82 41.40 -24.95
N THR A 5 -87.51 41.54 -23.83
CA THR A 5 -88.86 41.01 -23.62
C THR A 5 -89.78 41.63 -24.68
N ILE A 6 -90.28 40.80 -25.59
CA ILE A 6 -91.24 41.20 -26.61
C ILE A 6 -92.61 41.28 -25.91
N PRO A 7 -93.35 42.40 -26.05
CA PRO A 7 -94.67 42.52 -25.46
C PRO A 7 -95.62 41.57 -26.16
N ILE A 8 -96.03 40.53 -25.43
CA ILE A 8 -97.10 39.63 -25.87
C ILE A 8 -98.40 40.44 -25.93
N SER A 9 -99.14 40.31 -27.04
CA SER A 9 -100.47 40.91 -27.23
C SER A 9 -101.39 40.63 -26.03
N GLY A 10 -102.28 41.56 -25.71
CA GLY A 10 -103.10 41.55 -24.48
C GLY A 10 -103.99 40.31 -24.29
N ALA A 11 -104.17 39.46 -25.30
CA ALA A 11 -104.96 38.23 -25.21
C ALA A 11 -104.26 37.09 -24.44
N LEU A 12 -102.95 36.89 -24.59
CA LEU A 12 -102.19 35.92 -23.79
C LEU A 12 -101.95 36.40 -22.35
N LYS A 13 -102.13 37.68 -22.00
CA LYS A 13 -101.96 38.12 -20.60
C LYS A 13 -103.00 37.53 -19.64
N SER A 14 -104.22 37.23 -20.13
CA SER A 14 -105.33 36.84 -19.25
C SER A 14 -105.33 35.37 -18.84
N SER A 15 -104.52 34.51 -19.47
CA SER A 15 -104.57 33.05 -19.23
C SER A 15 -103.29 32.47 -18.63
N TYR A 16 -102.36 33.31 -18.19
CA TYR A 16 -101.03 32.91 -17.70
C TYR A 16 -100.89 33.19 -16.21
N ALA A 17 -101.21 32.20 -15.38
CA ALA A 17 -100.65 32.11 -14.03
C ALA A 17 -99.27 31.43 -14.13
N GLY A 18 -98.25 32.21 -14.53
CA GLY A 18 -96.86 31.75 -14.56
C GLY A 18 -96.14 32.09 -13.25
N LEU A 19 -95.33 31.15 -12.75
CA LEU A 19 -94.40 31.37 -11.63
C LEU A 19 -93.41 32.49 -11.98
N VAL A 20 -93.33 33.51 -11.12
CA VAL A 20 -92.35 34.59 -11.18
C VAL A 20 -91.05 34.10 -10.54
N LEU A 21 -89.98 34.02 -11.32
CA LEU A 21 -88.60 33.92 -10.84
C LEU A 21 -87.85 35.16 -11.33
N ASP A 22 -87.29 35.92 -10.38
CA ASP A 22 -86.52 37.15 -10.61
C ASP A 22 -87.19 38.21 -11.51
N GLY A 23 -88.50 38.40 -11.35
CA GLY A 23 -89.23 39.48 -12.04
C GLY A 23 -89.36 39.32 -13.55
N ILE A 24 -88.99 38.17 -14.12
CA ILE A 24 -89.13 37.88 -15.54
C ILE A 24 -90.35 36.98 -15.75
N LEU A 25 -91.36 37.48 -16.47
CA LEU A 25 -92.52 36.69 -16.87
C LEU A 25 -92.10 35.69 -17.96
N PHE A 26 -91.79 34.45 -17.56
CA PHE A 26 -91.52 33.37 -18.51
C PHE A 26 -92.83 32.77 -19.03
N PRO A 27 -93.07 32.71 -20.34
CA PRO A 27 -94.14 31.88 -20.87
C PRO A 27 -93.87 30.40 -20.47
N PRO A 28 -94.83 29.62 -19.93
CA PRO A 28 -94.72 28.17 -19.67
C PRO A 28 -94.07 27.35 -20.79
N MET A 29 -94.22 27.78 -22.04
CA MET A 29 -93.50 27.26 -23.20
C MET A 29 -91.97 27.20 -22.97
N VAL A 30 -91.38 28.26 -22.39
CA VAL A 30 -89.93 28.38 -22.17
C VAL A 30 -89.43 27.46 -21.05
N LEU A 31 -90.20 27.32 -19.96
CA LEU A 31 -89.86 26.46 -18.83
C LEU A 31 -90.02 24.96 -19.18
N ASN A 32 -91.07 24.61 -19.92
CA ASN A 32 -91.36 23.22 -20.26
C ASN A 32 -90.55 22.70 -21.46
N MET A 33 -89.87 23.56 -22.24
CA MET A 33 -88.95 23.16 -23.31
C MET A 33 -87.69 22.44 -22.81
N GLY A 34 -87.24 22.74 -21.59
CA GLY A 34 -86.06 22.10 -20.97
C GLY A 34 -86.33 20.70 -20.40
N ARG A 35 -87.61 20.27 -20.32
CA ARG A 35 -87.97 18.94 -19.81
C ARG A 35 -87.89 17.89 -20.92
N PRO A 36 -87.15 16.78 -20.70
CA PRO A 36 -87.15 15.64 -21.62
C PRO A 36 -88.58 15.12 -21.86
N ASN A 37 -88.94 14.87 -23.12
CA ASN A 37 -90.21 14.30 -23.59
C ASN A 37 -91.48 15.13 -23.29
N SER A 38 -91.36 16.44 -23.04
CA SER A 38 -92.53 17.31 -22.89
C SER A 38 -93.26 17.55 -24.22
N CYS A 39 -94.55 17.91 -24.18
CA CYS A 39 -95.32 18.29 -25.37
C CYS A 39 -94.57 19.34 -26.20
N TRP A 40 -94.03 20.36 -25.51
CA TRP A 40 -93.23 21.41 -26.10
C TRP A 40 -91.94 20.92 -26.74
N GLN A 41 -91.20 20.03 -26.07
CA GLN A 41 -89.97 19.47 -26.61
C GLN A 41 -90.23 18.55 -27.82
N ASN A 42 -91.33 17.81 -27.82
CA ASN A 42 -91.72 16.94 -28.95
C ASN A 42 -92.20 17.75 -30.14
N ALA A 43 -93.10 18.74 -29.93
CA ALA A 43 -93.52 19.70 -30.95
C ALA A 43 -92.30 20.42 -31.57
N TYR A 44 -91.28 20.68 -30.75
CA TYR A 44 -90.01 21.24 -31.18
C TYR A 44 -89.14 20.26 -31.98
N ARG A 45 -88.87 19.04 -31.49
CA ARG A 45 -88.04 18.05 -32.20
C ARG A 45 -88.58 17.70 -33.58
N HIS A 46 -89.91 17.62 -33.72
CA HIS A 46 -90.56 17.35 -35.00
C HIS A 46 -90.36 18.45 -36.05
N LEU A 47 -89.90 19.64 -35.64
CA LEU A 47 -89.76 20.79 -36.53
C LEU A 47 -88.40 21.50 -36.47
N PHE A 48 -87.56 21.21 -35.47
CA PHE A 48 -86.24 21.81 -35.30
C PHE A 48 -85.24 21.36 -36.37
N SER A 49 -85.48 20.22 -37.03
CA SER A 49 -84.77 19.88 -38.28
C SER A 49 -85.06 20.88 -39.42
N GLY A 50 -86.00 21.81 -39.24
CA GLY A 50 -86.44 22.74 -40.26
C GLY A 50 -86.54 24.20 -39.82
N CYS A 51 -86.08 24.68 -38.66
CA CYS A 51 -86.19 26.13 -38.35
C CYS A 51 -85.47 27.05 -39.35
N SER A 52 -84.49 26.55 -40.09
CA SER A 52 -83.91 27.20 -41.28
C SER A 52 -84.81 27.14 -42.53
N GLU A 53 -85.70 26.14 -42.63
CA GLU A 53 -86.59 25.85 -43.77
C GLU A 53 -88.07 26.25 -43.57
N ILE A 54 -88.53 26.44 -42.32
CA ILE A 54 -89.91 26.79 -41.93
C ILE A 54 -90.29 28.15 -42.51
N PHE A 55 -89.32 29.06 -42.67
CA PHE A 55 -89.54 30.38 -43.24
C PHE A 55 -89.93 30.35 -44.71
N ALA A 56 -89.54 29.30 -45.46
CA ALA A 56 -89.78 29.21 -46.90
C ALA A 56 -91.11 28.54 -47.26
N VAL A 57 -91.81 27.92 -46.30
CA VAL A 57 -93.03 27.13 -46.56
C VAL A 57 -94.10 27.47 -45.52
N GLU A 58 -95.11 28.26 -45.90
CA GLU A 58 -96.23 28.66 -45.03
C GLU A 58 -96.89 27.46 -44.33
N GLU A 59 -97.00 26.33 -45.01
CA GLU A 59 -97.55 25.08 -44.46
C GLU A 59 -96.75 24.57 -43.24
N LYS A 60 -95.40 24.68 -43.25
CA LYS A 60 -94.55 24.27 -42.12
C LYS A 60 -94.74 25.22 -40.93
N ARG A 61 -94.85 26.52 -41.19
CA ARG A 61 -95.16 27.55 -40.18
C ARG A 61 -96.54 27.29 -39.56
N SER A 62 -97.54 27.02 -40.39
CA SER A 62 -98.91 26.74 -39.96
C SER A 62 -98.99 25.47 -39.11
N ARG A 63 -98.23 24.42 -39.45
CA ARG A 63 -98.12 23.20 -38.64
C ARG A 63 -97.41 23.43 -37.32
N PHE A 64 -96.38 24.27 -37.30
CA PHE A 64 -95.72 24.59 -36.04
C PHE A 64 -96.65 25.28 -35.07
N ALA A 65 -97.32 26.32 -35.55
CA ALA A 65 -98.29 27.07 -34.79
C ALA A 65 -99.38 26.15 -34.25
N TRP A 66 -99.84 25.18 -35.05
CA TRP A 66 -100.78 24.15 -34.62
C TRP A 66 -100.25 23.33 -33.43
N HIS A 67 -99.03 22.80 -33.53
CA HIS A 67 -98.45 22.01 -32.44
C HIS A 67 -98.18 22.82 -31.17
N LEU A 68 -97.72 24.07 -31.31
CA LEU A 68 -97.55 24.98 -30.17
C LEU A 68 -98.89 25.30 -29.51
N SER A 69 -99.93 25.51 -30.31
CA SER A 69 -101.28 25.79 -29.82
C SER A 69 -101.89 24.59 -29.12
N ASP A 70 -101.71 23.39 -29.67
CA ASP A 70 -102.17 22.15 -29.03
C ASP A 70 -101.46 21.90 -27.69
N CYS A 71 -100.15 22.13 -27.63
CA CYS A 71 -99.41 22.05 -26.37
C CYS A 71 -99.87 23.12 -25.37
N PHE A 72 -100.15 24.34 -25.83
CA PHE A 72 -100.69 25.39 -24.97
C PHE A 72 -102.06 25.01 -24.40
N GLN A 73 -102.95 24.45 -25.22
CA GLN A 73 -104.28 24.02 -24.78
C GLN A 73 -104.18 22.93 -23.71
N LYS A 74 -103.34 21.92 -23.94
CA LYS A 74 -103.09 20.82 -22.99
C LYS A 74 -102.51 21.32 -21.67
N ASP A 75 -101.51 22.19 -21.72
CA ASP A 75 -100.89 22.77 -20.51
C ASP A 75 -101.85 23.70 -19.76
N SER A 76 -102.78 24.34 -20.46
CA SER A 76 -103.82 25.21 -19.87
C SER A 76 -105.05 24.45 -19.40
N ALA A 77 -105.01 23.11 -19.37
CA ALA A 77 -106.15 22.23 -19.06
C ALA A 77 -107.40 22.48 -19.93
N ARG A 78 -107.22 23.01 -21.14
CA ARG A 78 -108.26 23.23 -22.14
C ARG A 78 -108.36 22.02 -23.08
N PRO A 79 -109.49 21.83 -23.77
CA PRO A 79 -109.61 20.77 -24.78
C PRO A 79 -108.49 20.89 -25.82
N PRO A 80 -107.79 19.78 -26.15
CA PRO A 80 -106.74 19.78 -27.15
C PRO A 80 -107.29 20.13 -28.53
N PHE A 81 -106.40 20.46 -29.45
CA PHE A 81 -106.82 20.67 -30.83
C PHE A 81 -107.30 19.33 -31.43
N PRO A 82 -108.25 19.36 -32.39
CA PRO A 82 -108.65 18.17 -33.13
C PRO A 82 -107.44 17.47 -33.77
N SER A 83 -107.55 16.19 -34.11
CA SER A 83 -106.47 15.54 -34.88
C SER A 83 -106.41 16.16 -36.28
N CYS A 84 -105.22 16.60 -36.71
CA CYS A 84 -104.96 17.13 -38.03
C CYS A 84 -103.95 16.23 -38.76
N ASP A 85 -104.33 15.68 -39.91
CA ASP A 85 -103.47 14.76 -40.67
C ASP A 85 -102.21 15.51 -41.18
N PRO A 86 -100.99 14.99 -40.92
CA PRO A 86 -99.73 15.50 -41.46
C PRO A 86 -99.70 15.72 -42.98
N LYS A 87 -100.51 14.98 -43.75
CA LYS A 87 -100.59 15.10 -45.21
C LYS A 87 -101.70 16.05 -45.70
N SER A 88 -102.60 16.46 -44.81
CA SER A 88 -103.77 17.30 -45.16
C SER A 88 -103.44 18.79 -45.08
N ALA A 89 -103.81 19.59 -46.09
CA ALA A 89 -103.53 21.03 -46.09
C ALA A 89 -104.07 21.72 -44.82
N MET A 90 -103.22 22.51 -44.15
CA MET A 90 -103.52 23.03 -42.81
C MET A 90 -104.79 23.86 -42.75
N PHE A 91 -105.12 24.60 -43.82
CA PHE A 91 -106.37 25.33 -43.93
C PHE A 91 -107.63 24.48 -43.67
N LYS A 92 -107.62 23.18 -44.00
CA LYS A 92 -108.72 22.26 -43.68
C LYS A 92 -108.86 22.03 -42.17
N CYS A 93 -107.73 21.91 -41.47
CA CYS A 93 -107.71 21.75 -40.02
C CYS A 93 -108.07 23.05 -39.29
N LEU A 94 -107.75 24.22 -39.85
CA LEU A 94 -108.11 25.50 -39.25
C LEU A 94 -109.62 25.78 -39.24
N LYS A 95 -110.36 25.21 -40.20
CA LYS A 95 -111.83 25.33 -40.26
C LYS A 95 -112.56 24.54 -39.16
N THR A 96 -111.90 23.56 -38.54
CA THR A 96 -112.51 22.74 -37.48
C THR A 96 -112.31 23.35 -36.09
N LEU A 97 -111.56 24.45 -36.00
CA LEU A 97 -111.33 25.17 -34.76
C LEU A 97 -112.52 26.08 -34.43
N ASN A 98 -112.88 26.16 -33.15
CA ASN A 98 -113.78 27.20 -32.65
C ASN A 98 -113.06 28.56 -32.54
N ASP A 99 -113.81 29.64 -32.32
CA ASP A 99 -113.28 31.01 -32.30
C ASP A 99 -112.11 31.19 -31.31
N ASP A 100 -112.19 30.56 -30.13
CA ASP A 100 -111.15 30.68 -29.11
C ASP A 100 -109.89 29.88 -29.47
N GLN A 101 -110.04 28.67 -30.01
CA GLN A 101 -108.94 27.87 -30.55
C GLN A 101 -108.28 28.56 -31.74
N HIS A 102 -109.07 29.21 -32.61
CA HIS A 102 -108.56 29.93 -33.76
C HIS A 102 -107.74 31.16 -33.34
N LYS A 103 -108.17 31.89 -32.30
CA LYS A 103 -107.39 33.01 -31.73
C LYS A 103 -106.05 32.54 -31.17
N VAL A 104 -106.06 31.48 -30.37
CA VAL A 104 -104.83 30.87 -29.82
C VAL A 104 -103.89 30.45 -30.95
N TYR A 105 -104.43 29.80 -31.99
CA TYR A 105 -103.67 29.41 -33.18
C TYR A 105 -103.01 30.60 -33.86
N LEU A 106 -103.78 31.66 -34.13
CA LEU A 106 -103.30 32.84 -34.84
C LEU A 106 -102.16 33.52 -34.06
N GLU A 107 -102.25 33.55 -32.73
CA GLU A 107 -101.24 34.16 -31.88
C GLU A 107 -99.90 33.41 -31.94
N PHE A 108 -99.92 32.08 -31.85
CA PHE A 108 -98.70 31.27 -32.05
C PHE A 108 -98.20 31.31 -33.51
N TYR A 109 -99.10 31.45 -34.49
CA TYR A 109 -98.73 31.57 -35.89
C TYR A 109 -97.97 32.87 -36.18
N LEU A 110 -98.44 33.99 -35.63
CA LEU A 110 -97.77 35.29 -35.76
C LEU A 110 -96.38 35.26 -35.07
N GLU A 111 -96.29 34.66 -33.89
CA GLU A 111 -95.06 34.63 -33.09
C GLU A 111 -94.06 33.51 -33.47
N THR A 112 -94.44 32.58 -34.35
CA THR A 112 -93.61 31.43 -34.76
C THR A 112 -92.19 31.83 -35.15
N ASN A 113 -92.03 32.90 -35.94
CA ASN A 113 -90.72 33.36 -36.41
C ASN A 113 -89.82 33.82 -35.25
N SER A 114 -90.40 34.57 -34.31
CA SER A 114 -89.72 35.05 -33.10
C SER A 114 -89.31 33.88 -32.20
N ILE A 115 -90.23 32.93 -32.00
CA ILE A 115 -89.99 31.72 -31.22
C ILE A 115 -88.86 30.88 -31.82
N CYS A 116 -88.85 30.65 -33.14
CA CYS A 116 -87.80 29.91 -33.83
C CYS A 116 -86.41 30.55 -33.66
N HIS A 117 -86.30 31.87 -33.86
CA HIS A 117 -85.02 32.57 -33.69
C HIS A 117 -84.50 32.52 -32.25
N GLN A 118 -85.37 32.70 -31.26
CA GLN A 118 -84.97 32.61 -29.85
C GLN A 118 -84.46 31.22 -29.49
N LEU A 119 -85.06 30.17 -30.03
CA LEU A 119 -84.66 28.79 -29.75
C LEU A 119 -83.37 28.42 -30.46
N GLN A 120 -83.19 28.83 -31.72
CA GLN A 120 -81.91 28.68 -32.43
C GLN A 120 -80.77 29.38 -31.68
N ALA A 121 -81.00 30.62 -31.22
CA ALA A 121 -80.01 31.36 -30.44
C ALA A 121 -79.64 30.66 -29.11
N ARG A 122 -80.61 30.04 -28.44
CA ARG A 122 -80.37 29.28 -27.19
C ARG A 122 -79.64 27.96 -27.43
N ALA A 123 -80.03 27.21 -28.45
CA ALA A 123 -79.34 25.97 -28.82
C ALA A 123 -77.88 26.27 -29.21
N PHE A 124 -77.67 27.31 -30.03
CA PHE A 124 -76.34 27.78 -30.39
C PHE A 124 -75.52 28.21 -29.16
N LYS A 125 -76.12 28.99 -28.25
CA LYS A 125 -75.47 29.41 -27.00
C LYS A 125 -75.06 28.21 -26.16
N PHE A 126 -75.96 27.26 -25.94
CA PHE A 126 -75.70 26.07 -25.12
C PHE A 126 -74.56 25.21 -25.70
N GLU A 127 -74.59 24.93 -27.01
CA GLU A 127 -73.52 24.18 -27.66
C GLU A 127 -72.18 24.93 -27.63
N THR A 128 -72.21 26.25 -27.81
CA THR A 128 -70.99 27.07 -27.72
C THR A 128 -70.42 27.05 -26.31
N GLU A 129 -71.24 27.22 -25.26
CA GLU A 129 -70.80 27.15 -23.86
C GLU A 129 -70.23 25.77 -23.52
N ARG A 130 -70.86 24.68 -24.01
CA ARG A 130 -70.35 23.32 -23.85
C ARG A 130 -68.97 23.16 -24.48
N LEU A 131 -68.82 23.54 -25.75
CA LEU A 131 -67.55 23.43 -26.49
C LEU A 131 -66.45 24.30 -25.89
N VAL A 132 -66.76 25.52 -25.44
CA VAL A 132 -65.81 26.42 -24.78
C VAL A 132 -65.33 25.82 -23.45
N ASN A 133 -66.23 25.22 -22.66
CA ASN A 133 -65.85 24.56 -21.42
C ASN A 133 -65.01 23.29 -21.66
N GLU A 134 -65.35 22.49 -22.68
CA GLU A 134 -64.53 21.34 -23.09
C GLU A 134 -63.14 21.78 -23.54
N LEU A 135 -63.04 22.83 -24.36
CA LEU A 135 -61.77 23.40 -24.80
C LEU A 135 -60.95 23.91 -23.62
N LYS A 136 -61.57 24.64 -22.69
CA LYS A 136 -60.90 25.13 -21.47
C LYS A 136 -60.32 23.98 -20.66
N ASN A 137 -61.12 22.95 -20.37
CA ASN A 137 -60.68 21.80 -19.60
C ASN A 137 -59.54 21.05 -20.30
N SER A 138 -59.63 20.90 -21.64
CA SER A 138 -58.57 20.26 -22.42
C SER A 138 -57.29 21.10 -22.45
N ALA A 139 -57.39 22.43 -22.53
CA ALA A 139 -56.24 23.32 -22.50
C ALA A 139 -55.54 23.28 -21.13
N GLN A 140 -56.30 23.32 -20.03
CA GLN A 140 -55.77 23.21 -18.66
C GLN A 140 -55.11 21.84 -18.42
N TYR A 141 -55.68 20.77 -18.97
CA TYR A 141 -55.05 19.44 -18.90
C TYR A 141 -53.72 19.40 -19.66
N ALA A 142 -53.66 19.98 -20.86
CA ALA A 142 -52.45 20.04 -21.66
C ALA A 142 -51.36 20.90 -20.98
N GLU A 143 -51.74 22.05 -20.41
CA GLU A 143 -50.87 22.90 -19.61
C GLU A 143 -50.23 22.14 -18.45
N GLY A 144 -51.03 21.46 -17.61
CA GLY A 144 -50.49 20.66 -16.51
C GLY A 144 -49.60 19.51 -16.96
N LYS A 145 -49.81 18.94 -18.17
CA LYS A 145 -48.88 17.95 -18.74
C LYS A 145 -47.57 18.59 -19.18
N LEU A 146 -47.59 19.81 -19.73
CA LEU A 146 -46.40 20.54 -20.12
C LEU A 146 -45.56 20.94 -18.90
N GLU A 147 -46.20 21.38 -17.80
CA GLU A 147 -45.51 21.67 -16.54
C GLU A 147 -44.78 20.44 -15.98
N ILE A 148 -45.44 19.28 -15.98
CA ILE A 148 -44.79 18.01 -15.55
C ILE A 148 -43.64 17.63 -16.49
N ILE A 149 -43.75 17.89 -17.79
CA ILE A 149 -42.67 17.64 -18.75
C ILE A 149 -41.49 18.57 -18.50
N GLU A 150 -41.75 19.85 -18.24
CA GLU A 150 -40.74 20.85 -17.90
C GLU A 150 -39.98 20.47 -16.61
N GLU A 151 -40.71 20.12 -15.54
CA GLU A 151 -40.11 19.66 -14.27
C GLU A 151 -39.20 18.43 -14.49
N LYS A 152 -39.67 17.45 -15.26
CA LYS A 152 -38.86 16.25 -15.58
C LYS A 152 -37.67 16.57 -16.46
N ALA A 153 -37.80 17.50 -17.41
CA ALA A 153 -36.70 17.93 -18.25
C ALA A 153 -35.60 18.60 -17.42
N GLU A 154 -35.97 19.41 -16.43
CA GLU A 154 -35.02 20.04 -15.51
C GLU A 154 -34.29 18.99 -14.66
N HIS A 155 -35.02 18.01 -14.10
CA HIS A 155 -34.39 16.90 -13.37
C HIS A 155 -33.44 16.07 -14.24
N LEU A 156 -33.77 15.85 -15.51
CA LEU A 156 -32.89 15.17 -16.47
C LEU A 156 -31.64 15.99 -16.74
N LEU A 157 -31.77 17.31 -16.90
CA LEU A 157 -30.65 18.22 -17.11
C LEU A 157 -29.72 18.26 -15.89
N GLN A 158 -30.28 18.32 -14.69
CA GLN A 158 -29.52 18.22 -13.44
C GLN A 158 -28.79 16.88 -13.32
N GLY A 159 -29.48 15.76 -13.60
CA GLY A 159 -28.86 14.44 -13.62
C GLY A 159 -27.72 14.33 -14.64
N SER A 160 -27.90 14.93 -15.83
CA SER A 160 -26.85 14.98 -16.86
C SER A 160 -25.62 15.75 -16.39
N ASN A 161 -25.80 16.87 -15.67
CA ASN A 161 -24.68 17.64 -15.12
C ASN A 161 -23.92 16.82 -14.06
N GLN A 162 -24.62 16.11 -13.18
CA GLN A 162 -23.98 15.22 -12.20
C GLN A 162 -23.21 14.07 -12.86
N ILE A 163 -23.72 13.52 -13.96
CA ILE A 163 -23.01 12.53 -14.77
C ILE A 163 -21.73 13.14 -15.35
N PHE A 164 -21.80 14.36 -15.88
CA PHE A 164 -20.63 15.04 -16.43
C PHE A 164 -19.54 15.29 -15.37
N ASP A 165 -19.93 15.75 -14.17
CA ASP A 165 -19.00 15.92 -13.04
C ASP A 165 -18.37 14.59 -12.61
N SER A 166 -19.17 13.52 -12.61
CA SER A 166 -18.69 12.16 -12.32
C SER A 166 -17.70 11.67 -13.38
N LEU A 167 -17.97 11.93 -14.66
CA LEU A 167 -17.06 11.60 -15.76
C LEU A 167 -15.74 12.36 -15.67
N ASN A 168 -15.75 13.64 -15.31
CA ASN A 168 -14.54 14.43 -15.08
C ASN A 168 -13.71 13.88 -13.89
N SER A 169 -14.39 13.45 -12.82
CA SER A 169 -13.73 12.81 -11.68
C SER A 169 -13.09 11.47 -12.05
N ILE A 170 -13.79 10.67 -12.87
CA ILE A 170 -13.26 9.40 -13.41
C ILE A 170 -12.05 9.66 -14.29
N ASP A 171 -12.09 10.67 -15.18
CA ASP A 171 -10.96 11.04 -16.03
C ASP A 171 -9.73 11.39 -15.19
N HIS A 172 -9.89 12.22 -14.15
CA HIS A 172 -8.80 12.56 -13.25
C HIS A 172 -8.21 11.33 -12.54
N ARG A 173 -9.06 10.41 -12.08
CA ARG A 173 -8.60 9.15 -11.47
C ARG A 173 -7.88 8.25 -12.48
N THR A 174 -8.36 8.16 -13.71
CA THR A 174 -7.70 7.39 -14.77
C THR A 174 -6.32 7.95 -15.08
N GLN A 175 -6.16 9.28 -15.12
CA GLN A 175 -4.85 9.93 -15.26
C GLN A 175 -3.92 9.61 -14.09
N GLN A 176 -4.42 9.63 -12.85
CA GLN A 176 -3.63 9.24 -11.67
C GLN A 176 -3.17 7.78 -11.74
N VAL A 177 -4.04 6.87 -12.19
CA VAL A 177 -3.69 5.46 -12.40
C VAL A 177 -2.61 5.31 -13.47
N ALA A 178 -2.74 6.02 -14.60
CA ALA A 178 -1.73 6.01 -15.66
C ALA A 178 -0.37 6.50 -15.16
N GLN A 179 -0.33 7.62 -14.40
CA GLN A 179 0.90 8.13 -13.81
C GLN A 179 1.51 7.15 -12.80
N THR A 180 0.67 6.51 -11.98
CA THR A 180 1.13 5.52 -10.99
C THR A 180 1.70 4.29 -11.68
N ALA A 181 1.07 3.83 -12.77
CA ALA A 181 1.56 2.72 -13.58
C ALA A 181 2.92 3.04 -14.21
N GLN A 182 3.11 4.25 -14.73
CA GLN A 182 4.41 4.70 -15.25
C GLN A 182 5.49 4.70 -14.16
N ASN A 183 5.18 5.22 -12.97
CA ASN A 183 6.13 5.22 -11.86
C ASN A 183 6.52 3.78 -11.44
N VAL A 184 5.55 2.83 -11.48
CA VAL A 184 5.82 1.42 -11.20
C VAL A 184 6.71 0.79 -12.27
N GLU A 185 6.48 1.10 -13.54
CA GLU A 185 7.34 0.68 -14.65
C GLU A 185 8.78 1.16 -14.45
N ASP A 186 8.97 2.45 -14.16
CA ASP A 186 10.29 3.03 -13.89
C ASP A 186 10.98 2.34 -12.69
N HIS A 187 10.23 2.03 -11.63
CA HIS A 187 10.74 1.30 -10.47
C HIS A 187 11.14 -0.15 -10.81
N ILE A 188 10.37 -0.84 -11.66
CA ILE A 188 10.69 -2.19 -12.12
C ILE A 188 12.02 -2.18 -12.90
N ASP A 189 12.22 -1.19 -13.76
CA ASP A 189 13.47 -1.02 -14.50
C ASP A 189 14.68 -0.81 -13.58
N VAL A 190 14.51 -0.01 -12.52
CA VAL A 190 15.56 0.18 -11.50
C VAL A 190 15.86 -1.11 -10.76
N VAL A 191 14.83 -1.85 -10.33
CA VAL A 191 14.98 -3.15 -9.64
C VAL A 191 15.66 -4.17 -10.54
N LEU A 192 15.31 -4.21 -11.83
CA LEU A 192 15.94 -5.10 -12.80
C LEU A 192 17.44 -4.82 -12.92
N LYS A 193 17.84 -3.54 -13.08
CA LYS A 193 19.27 -3.13 -13.10
C LYS A 193 20.01 -3.54 -11.84
N HIS A 194 19.40 -3.35 -10.67
CA HIS A 194 20.00 -3.76 -9.39
C HIS A 194 20.13 -5.29 -9.29
N SER A 195 19.11 -6.03 -9.73
CA SER A 195 19.14 -7.49 -9.74
C SER A 195 20.28 -8.03 -10.62
N THR A 196 20.49 -7.44 -11.82
CA THR A 196 21.64 -7.78 -12.67
C THR A 196 22.97 -7.49 -11.99
N ALA A 197 23.13 -6.32 -11.36
CA ALA A 197 24.36 -5.98 -10.64
C ALA A 197 24.63 -6.93 -9.47
N VAL A 198 23.60 -7.31 -8.71
CA VAL A 198 23.71 -8.30 -7.63
C VAL A 198 24.13 -9.65 -8.18
N TYR A 199 23.53 -10.10 -9.28
CA TYR A 199 23.87 -11.37 -9.92
C TYR A 199 25.34 -11.40 -10.38
N GLU A 200 25.82 -10.34 -11.04
CA GLU A 200 27.22 -10.22 -11.44
C GLU A 200 28.16 -10.24 -10.23
N GLN A 201 27.78 -9.53 -9.15
CA GLN A 201 28.56 -9.51 -7.93
C GLN A 201 28.61 -10.90 -7.25
N SER A 202 27.49 -11.63 -7.22
CA SER A 202 27.44 -13.01 -6.72
C SER A 202 28.36 -13.93 -7.51
N ARG A 203 28.46 -13.77 -8.83
CA ARG A 203 29.39 -14.53 -9.66
C ARG A 203 30.84 -14.24 -9.31
N LYS A 204 31.21 -12.97 -9.16
CA LYS A 204 32.57 -12.57 -8.73
C LYS A 204 32.91 -13.16 -7.35
N ILE A 205 31.97 -13.14 -6.41
CA ILE A 205 32.15 -13.76 -5.09
C ILE A 205 32.40 -15.26 -5.24
N GLN A 206 31.64 -15.95 -6.08
CA GLN A 206 31.83 -17.38 -6.34
C GLN A 206 33.23 -17.67 -6.91
N ASP A 207 33.70 -16.85 -7.86
CA ASP A 207 35.03 -16.97 -8.44
C ASP A 207 36.12 -16.76 -7.36
N SER A 208 36.02 -15.70 -6.55
CA SER A 208 36.93 -15.45 -5.43
C SER A 208 36.90 -16.57 -4.37
N GLN A 209 35.75 -17.20 -4.11
CA GLN A 209 35.67 -18.35 -3.21
C GLN A 209 36.43 -19.57 -3.77
N SER A 210 36.39 -19.78 -5.08
CA SER A 210 37.16 -20.84 -5.73
C SER A 210 38.67 -20.59 -5.62
N GLU A 211 39.11 -19.36 -5.86
CA GLU A 211 40.52 -18.96 -5.72
C GLU A 211 41.01 -19.16 -4.27
N LEU A 212 40.21 -18.75 -3.28
CA LEU A 212 40.54 -18.96 -1.86
C LEU A 212 40.67 -20.43 -1.50
N GLN A 213 39.78 -21.30 -2.00
CA GLN A 213 39.87 -22.74 -1.78
C GLN A 213 41.15 -23.32 -2.39
N GLN A 214 41.51 -22.90 -3.60
CA GLN A 214 42.76 -23.33 -4.23
C GLN A 214 43.98 -22.86 -3.42
N GLY A 215 44.00 -21.59 -3.01
CA GLY A 215 45.07 -21.04 -2.17
C GLY A 215 45.20 -21.77 -0.83
N GLN A 216 44.08 -22.18 -0.20
CA GLN A 216 44.11 -23.00 1.02
C GLN A 216 44.73 -24.39 0.79
N VAL A 217 44.41 -25.04 -0.33
CA VAL A 217 45.01 -26.33 -0.70
C VAL A 217 46.52 -26.18 -0.91
N GLU A 218 46.95 -25.13 -1.60
CA GLU A 218 48.37 -24.85 -1.86
C GLU A 218 49.13 -24.54 -0.56
N ILE A 219 48.61 -23.67 0.30
CA ILE A 219 49.22 -23.37 1.61
C ILE A 219 49.33 -24.65 2.45
N LYS A 220 48.29 -25.49 2.47
CA LYS A 220 48.32 -26.77 3.20
C LYS A 220 49.40 -27.69 2.68
N LYS A 221 49.59 -27.76 1.35
CA LYS A 221 50.66 -28.54 0.73
C LYS A 221 52.04 -28.00 1.12
N ASN A 222 52.27 -26.70 0.93
CA ASN A 222 53.56 -26.06 1.23
C ASN A 222 53.91 -26.16 2.72
N LEU A 223 52.92 -26.04 3.62
CA LEU A 223 53.13 -26.22 5.05
C LEU A 223 53.53 -27.66 5.39
N LYS A 224 52.90 -28.65 4.75
CA LYS A 224 53.26 -30.06 4.93
C LYS A 224 54.70 -30.33 4.47
N GLU A 225 55.05 -29.87 3.27
CA GLU A 225 56.40 -30.01 2.70
C GLU A 225 57.46 -29.30 3.57
N GLY A 226 57.18 -28.09 4.04
CA GLY A 226 58.06 -27.36 4.96
C GLY A 226 58.24 -28.07 6.30
N MET A 227 57.19 -28.71 6.83
CA MET A 227 57.27 -29.46 8.09
C MET A 227 58.04 -30.76 7.93
N GLU A 228 57.90 -31.46 6.79
CA GLU A 228 58.74 -32.63 6.45
C GLU A 228 60.22 -32.23 6.37
N MET A 229 60.55 -31.14 5.67
CA MET A 229 61.93 -30.63 5.58
C MET A 229 62.52 -30.24 6.94
N LEU A 230 61.70 -29.62 7.80
CA LEU A 230 62.12 -29.26 9.16
C LEU A 230 62.40 -30.51 10.00
N GLN A 231 61.53 -31.52 9.91
CA GLN A 231 61.70 -32.78 10.62
C GLN A 231 62.97 -33.53 10.18
N ASP A 232 63.26 -33.55 8.88
CA ASP A 232 64.49 -34.11 8.33
C ASP A 232 65.73 -33.38 8.85
N SER A 233 65.69 -32.04 8.85
CA SER A 233 66.77 -31.20 9.39
C SER A 233 67.00 -31.45 10.89
N TYR A 234 65.92 -31.60 11.66
CA TYR A 234 65.99 -31.89 13.10
C TYR A 234 66.56 -33.29 13.38
N SER A 235 66.19 -34.29 12.57
CA SER A 235 66.74 -35.64 12.65
C SER A 235 68.23 -35.66 12.34
N HIS A 236 68.66 -34.98 11.28
CA HIS A 236 70.07 -34.83 10.92
C HIS A 236 70.86 -34.11 12.02
N LEU A 237 70.33 -33.02 12.57
CA LEU A 237 70.95 -32.32 13.69
C LEU A 237 71.09 -33.24 14.92
N GLY A 238 70.08 -34.05 15.23
CA GLY A 238 70.16 -35.05 16.29
C GLY A 238 71.31 -36.05 16.09
N GLN A 239 71.46 -36.56 14.87
CA GLN A 239 72.58 -37.45 14.52
C GLN A 239 73.94 -36.77 14.67
N GLU A 240 74.08 -35.52 14.23
CA GLU A 240 75.32 -34.74 14.38
C GLU A 240 75.64 -34.48 15.86
N ILE A 241 74.65 -34.19 16.71
CA ILE A 241 74.83 -34.04 18.16
C ILE A 241 75.29 -35.35 18.79
N ASP A 242 74.71 -36.49 18.40
CA ASP A 242 75.13 -37.81 18.88
C ASP A 242 76.56 -38.16 18.45
N ASN A 243 76.94 -37.83 17.21
CA ASN A 243 78.31 -37.95 16.70
C ASN A 243 79.27 -37.11 17.55
N LEU A 244 78.95 -35.83 17.77
CA LEU A 244 79.76 -34.92 18.57
C LEU A 244 79.92 -35.42 20.01
N LYS A 245 78.85 -35.97 20.60
CA LYS A 245 78.90 -36.59 21.93
C LYS A 245 79.84 -37.79 21.96
N ASN A 246 79.80 -38.65 20.95
CA ASN A 246 80.70 -39.80 20.84
C ASN A 246 82.17 -39.37 20.67
N GLU A 247 82.42 -38.34 19.86
CA GLU A 247 83.76 -37.74 19.71
C GLU A 247 84.25 -37.15 21.04
N ALA A 248 83.41 -36.44 21.79
CA ALA A 248 83.75 -35.91 23.11
C ALA A 248 84.11 -37.00 24.12
N VAL A 249 83.38 -38.13 24.14
CA VAL A 249 83.71 -39.31 24.97
C VAL A 249 85.07 -39.90 24.56
N GLN A 250 85.39 -39.92 23.27
CA GLN A 250 86.67 -40.42 22.80
C GLN A 250 87.84 -39.48 23.19
N ILE A 251 87.62 -38.17 23.13
CA ILE A 251 88.58 -37.17 23.61
C ILE A 251 88.83 -37.33 25.12
N GLU A 252 87.77 -37.50 25.92
CA GLU A 252 87.88 -37.73 27.37
C GLU A 252 88.73 -38.97 27.69
N LYS A 253 88.55 -40.07 26.94
CA LYS A 253 89.38 -41.28 27.08
C LYS A 253 90.85 -41.02 26.78
N GLU A 254 91.16 -40.32 25.70
CA GLU A 254 92.55 -39.97 25.37
C GLU A 254 93.16 -39.01 26.41
N ILE A 255 92.39 -38.03 26.91
CA ILE A 255 92.82 -37.16 28.03
C ILE A 255 93.16 -38.00 29.26
N THR A 256 92.31 -38.97 29.62
CA THR A 256 92.54 -39.86 30.77
C THR A 256 93.81 -40.66 30.59
N LYS A 257 94.00 -41.27 29.41
CA LYS A 257 95.20 -42.04 29.08
C LYS A 257 96.49 -41.21 29.13
N VAL A 258 96.45 -39.98 28.60
CA VAL A 258 97.58 -39.04 28.70
C VAL A 258 97.82 -38.67 30.17
N GLY A 259 96.77 -38.42 30.95
CA GLY A 259 96.82 -38.18 32.39
C GLY A 259 97.50 -39.31 33.15
N ASP A 260 97.09 -40.56 32.91
CA ASP A 260 97.67 -41.76 33.53
C ASP A 260 99.16 -41.92 33.17
N GLN A 261 99.52 -41.74 31.90
CA GLN A 261 100.92 -41.78 31.45
C GLN A 261 101.76 -40.69 32.11
N MET A 262 101.21 -39.47 32.21
CA MET A 262 101.89 -38.34 32.85
C MET A 262 102.06 -38.59 34.35
N SER A 263 101.04 -39.13 35.03
CA SER A 263 101.12 -39.52 36.44
C SER A 263 102.21 -40.57 36.66
N SER A 264 102.25 -41.63 35.85
CA SER A 264 103.29 -42.67 35.95
C SER A 264 104.70 -42.12 35.70
N ARG A 265 104.87 -41.22 34.73
CA ARG A 265 106.17 -40.55 34.51
C ARG A 265 106.56 -39.65 35.67
N MET A 266 105.61 -38.94 36.26
CA MET A 266 105.84 -38.08 37.43
C MET A 266 106.24 -38.91 38.65
N GLU A 267 105.58 -40.04 38.88
CA GLU A 267 105.93 -40.98 39.95
C GLU A 267 107.35 -41.53 39.78
N ASN A 268 107.73 -41.91 38.55
CA ASN A 268 109.10 -42.34 38.26
C ASN A 268 110.14 -41.22 38.49
N LEU A 269 109.81 -39.98 38.14
CA LEU A 269 110.67 -38.82 38.42
C LEU A 269 110.81 -38.57 39.92
N GLN A 270 109.71 -38.68 40.67
CA GLN A 270 109.71 -38.55 42.13
C GLN A 270 110.59 -39.62 42.78
N ILE A 271 110.44 -40.90 42.40
CA ILE A 271 111.28 -42.00 42.90
C ILE A 271 112.77 -41.71 42.63
N LYS A 272 113.11 -41.28 41.40
CA LYS A 272 114.49 -40.90 41.07
C LYS A 272 114.98 -39.70 41.89
N ALA A 273 114.14 -38.71 42.14
CA ALA A 273 114.49 -37.55 42.96
C ALA A 273 114.73 -37.95 44.42
N ASP A 274 113.90 -38.85 44.97
CA ASP A 274 114.04 -39.40 46.31
C ASP A 274 115.32 -40.25 46.44
N ASP A 275 115.65 -41.08 45.45
CA ASP A 275 116.92 -41.84 45.41
C ASP A 275 118.15 -40.92 45.41
N ILE A 276 118.11 -39.85 44.61
CA ILE A 276 119.17 -38.83 44.60
C ILE A 276 119.25 -38.16 45.98
N GLY A 277 118.10 -37.79 46.57
CA GLY A 277 118.02 -37.22 47.91
C GLY A 277 118.65 -38.13 48.97
N ASN A 278 118.32 -39.43 48.95
CA ASN A 278 118.87 -40.43 49.85
C ASN A 278 120.39 -40.62 49.67
N MET A 279 120.87 -40.71 48.42
CA MET A 279 122.31 -40.86 48.13
C MET A 279 123.11 -39.59 48.48
N ALA A 280 122.54 -38.40 48.25
CA ALA A 280 123.14 -37.15 48.68
C ALA A 280 123.22 -37.06 50.21
N GLY A 281 122.17 -37.49 50.93
CA GLY A 281 122.17 -37.60 52.40
C GLY A 281 123.25 -38.55 52.91
N LEU A 282 123.33 -39.77 52.37
CA LEU A 282 124.39 -40.75 52.69
C LEU A 282 125.80 -40.22 52.40
N SER A 283 125.98 -39.46 51.32
CA SER A 283 127.28 -38.85 50.97
C SER A 283 127.67 -37.76 51.96
N LEU A 284 126.70 -36.90 52.35
CA LEU A 284 126.88 -35.89 53.38
C LEU A 284 127.27 -36.50 54.72
N ASP A 285 126.58 -37.56 55.15
CA ASP A 285 126.90 -38.28 56.38
C ASP A 285 128.33 -38.86 56.35
N LYS A 286 128.76 -39.45 55.22
CA LYS A 286 130.14 -39.93 55.07
C LYS A 286 131.17 -38.81 55.06
N GLN A 287 130.85 -37.66 54.45
CA GLN A 287 131.74 -36.49 54.50
C GLN A 287 131.84 -35.93 55.93
N HIS A 288 130.76 -35.94 56.70
CA HIS A 288 130.77 -35.57 58.12
C HIS A 288 131.65 -36.51 58.95
N GLN A 289 131.51 -37.83 58.77
CA GLN A 289 132.37 -38.82 59.45
C GLN A 289 133.86 -38.65 59.08
N LEU A 290 134.16 -38.31 57.83
CA LEU A 290 135.53 -38.05 57.40
C LEU A 290 136.12 -36.82 58.09
N LEU A 291 135.34 -35.74 58.21
CA LEU A 291 135.73 -34.52 58.92
C LEU A 291 135.95 -34.77 60.41
N ASP A 292 135.10 -35.57 61.06
CA ASP A 292 135.29 -35.99 62.45
C ASP A 292 136.57 -36.82 62.64
N GLY A 293 136.83 -37.76 61.71
CA GLY A 293 138.06 -38.55 61.70
C GLY A 293 139.31 -37.70 61.54
N GLN A 294 139.29 -36.73 60.62
CA GLN A 294 140.39 -35.77 60.43
C GLN A 294 140.60 -34.88 61.66
N THR A 295 139.53 -34.42 62.30
CA THR A 295 139.59 -33.63 63.54
C THR A 295 140.25 -34.44 64.67
N THR A 296 139.95 -35.73 64.76
CA THR A 296 140.54 -36.65 65.75
C THR A 296 142.02 -36.88 65.48
N ALA A 297 142.40 -37.15 64.22
CA ALA A 297 143.80 -37.30 63.83
C ALA A 297 144.63 -36.03 64.08
N LEU A 298 144.03 -34.84 63.92
CA LEU A 298 144.68 -33.57 64.24
C LEU A 298 144.99 -33.44 65.74
N LYS A 299 144.05 -33.84 66.61
CA LYS A 299 144.26 -33.88 68.07
C LYS A 299 145.36 -34.84 68.47
N ASP A 300 145.42 -36.03 67.85
CA ASP A 300 146.47 -37.02 68.12
C ASP A 300 147.86 -36.55 67.65
N LEU A 301 147.93 -35.84 66.53
CA LEU A 301 149.16 -35.18 66.06
C LEU A 301 149.63 -34.08 67.02
N GLU A 302 148.71 -33.30 67.58
CA GLU A 302 149.01 -32.29 68.60
C GLU A 302 149.57 -32.94 69.88
N PHE A 303 149.01 -34.07 70.29
CA PHE A 303 149.51 -34.88 71.40
C PHE A 303 150.91 -35.44 71.14
N LEU A 304 151.16 -36.00 69.95
CA LEU A 304 152.49 -36.50 69.53
C LEU A 304 153.56 -35.40 69.51
N THR A 305 153.19 -34.21 69.05
CA THR A 305 154.09 -33.04 69.03
C THR A 305 154.46 -32.62 70.45
N LYS A 306 153.49 -32.63 71.38
CA LYS A 306 153.74 -32.37 72.80
C LYS A 306 154.66 -33.44 73.41
N PHE A 307 154.40 -34.72 73.15
CA PHE A 307 155.22 -35.83 73.65
C PHE A 307 156.67 -35.76 73.15
N GLN A 308 156.88 -35.42 71.88
CA GLN A 308 158.23 -35.23 71.32
C GLN A 308 158.97 -34.05 71.99
N SER A 309 158.27 -32.96 72.30
CA SER A 309 158.89 -31.80 72.97
C SER A 309 159.36 -32.13 74.38
N GLU A 310 158.60 -32.94 75.14
CA GLU A 310 158.95 -33.40 76.49
C GLU A 310 160.13 -34.37 76.46
N ALA A 311 160.17 -35.32 75.52
CA ALA A 311 161.28 -36.28 75.37
C ALA A 311 162.62 -35.62 74.97
N LEU A 312 162.57 -34.55 74.17
CA LEU A 312 163.75 -33.77 73.78
C LEU A 312 164.33 -32.98 74.97
N GLU A 313 163.49 -32.48 75.87
CA GLU A 313 163.95 -31.80 77.09
C GLU A 313 164.63 -32.77 78.06
N GLU A 314 164.09 -33.98 78.20
CA GLU A 314 164.61 -35.06 79.04
C GLU A 314 166.01 -35.54 78.57
N SER A 315 166.18 -35.68 77.24
CA SER A 315 167.48 -36.02 76.62
C SER A 315 168.54 -34.93 76.87
N ARG A 316 168.13 -33.66 76.84
CA ARG A 316 169.01 -32.51 77.08
C ARG A 316 169.50 -32.43 78.52
N ARG A 317 168.63 -32.73 79.50
CA ARG A 317 168.99 -32.85 80.93
C ARG A 317 169.99 -33.99 81.18
N THR A 318 169.81 -35.13 80.52
CA THR A 318 170.67 -36.30 80.71
C THR A 318 172.09 -36.06 80.19
N LEU A 319 172.24 -35.34 79.08
CA LEU A 319 173.54 -34.95 78.52
C LEU A 319 174.33 -33.97 79.40
N GLN A 320 173.66 -33.06 80.11
CA GLN A 320 174.32 -32.15 81.05
C GLN A 320 174.92 -32.86 82.28
N MET A 321 174.26 -33.91 82.80
CA MET A 321 174.77 -34.68 83.94
C MET A 321 176.02 -35.52 83.61
N LEU A 322 176.16 -36.01 82.37
CA LEU A 322 177.33 -36.80 81.94
C LEU A 322 178.60 -35.95 81.78
N THR A 323 178.47 -34.66 81.46
CA THR A 323 179.61 -33.73 81.35
C THR A 323 180.24 -33.35 82.69
N GLU A 324 179.51 -33.39 83.81
CA GLU A 324 180.05 -33.00 85.13
C GLU A 324 180.88 -34.12 85.80
N TYR A 325 180.64 -35.39 85.47
CA TYR A 325 181.34 -36.52 86.12
C TYR A 325 182.76 -36.77 85.58
N GLY A 326 183.08 -36.28 84.37
CA GLY A 326 184.37 -36.46 83.71
C GLY A 326 185.52 -35.56 84.21
N HIS A 327 185.26 -34.60 85.10
CA HIS A 327 186.24 -33.58 85.52
C HIS A 327 186.80 -33.74 86.95
N ARG A 328 186.52 -34.84 87.68
CA ARG A 328 186.88 -34.95 89.12
C ARG A 328 187.75 -36.15 89.57
N GLN A 329 188.46 -36.88 88.70
CA GLN A 329 189.53 -37.79 89.16
C GLN A 329 190.77 -37.79 88.24
N GLN A 330 191.39 -36.61 88.12
CA GLN A 330 192.85 -36.46 88.15
C GLN A 330 193.22 -35.75 89.45
#